data_AF-A0A6S7HU58-F1
#
_entry.id   AF-A0A6S7HU58-F1
#
_cell.length_a   1.000
_cell.length_b   1.000
_cell.length_c   1.000
_cell.angle_alpha   90.00
_cell.angle_beta   90.00
_cell.angle_gamma   90.00
#
_symmetry.space_group_name_H-M   'P 1'
#
loop_
_entity.id
_entity.type
_entity.pdbx_description
1 polymer ?
#
loop_
_entity_poly.entity_id
_entity_poly.type
_entity_poly.pdbx_seq_one_letter_code
_entity_poly.pdbx_strand_id
1 'polypeptide(L)'
;MASKSDRCSLGISFSNSNVASEIAQLLQVNQKKYIPNCTISDEKIILETVPLHGDQLFEERARNTKWTYQDVDNAWDRIDGISTEFADWHAKLNLFMVEFDTFTNHSSVSEIGTSRASMNRSNKTNASKGVENHYNEYKDFHRCEVEAHICASFMKMSEMSNMD
;
A
#
# COMPACT_ATOMS: atom_id res chain seq x y z
N MET A 1 12.75 2.12 27.43
CA MET A 1 11.70 3.06 27.86
C MET A 1 10.99 3.55 26.62
N ALA A 2 9.71 3.24 26.44
CA ALA A 2 8.94 3.75 25.32
C ALA A 2 8.38 5.13 25.70
N SER A 3 8.90 6.20 25.09
CA SER A 3 8.32 7.54 25.23
C SER A 3 7.05 7.63 24.40
N LYS A 4 6.09 8.47 24.83
CA LYS A 4 4.92 8.80 24.01
C LYS A 4 5.40 9.48 22.72
N SER A 5 4.80 9.10 21.59
CA SER A 5 5.01 9.78 20.32
C SER A 5 4.38 11.17 20.35
N ASP A 6 5.13 12.19 19.97
CA ASP A 6 4.58 13.53 19.75
C ASP A 6 3.92 13.62 18.37
N ARG A 7 2.69 14.15 18.34
CA ARG A 7 1.96 14.42 17.10
C ARG A 7 2.21 15.86 16.69
N CYS A 8 2.79 16.08 15.51
CA CYS A 8 2.90 17.41 14.90
C CYS A 8 2.10 17.46 13.59
N SER A 9 1.43 18.58 13.32
CA SER A 9 0.80 18.82 12.02
C SER A 9 1.87 19.11 10.96
N LEU A 10 1.79 18.44 9.82
CA LEU A 10 2.72 18.62 8.69
C LEU A 10 2.44 19.92 7.89
N GLY A 11 1.52 20.77 8.34
CA GLY A 11 1.16 22.00 7.65
C GLY A 11 0.47 21.75 6.31
N ILE A 12 0.19 22.82 5.56
CA ILE A 12 -0.48 22.78 4.26
C ILE A 12 0.43 23.46 3.24
N SER A 13 0.66 22.82 2.09
CA SER A 13 1.31 23.46 0.94
C SER A 13 0.24 23.88 -0.07
N PHE A 14 0.33 25.11 -0.55
CA PHE A 14 -0.54 25.62 -1.60
C PHE A 14 0.10 25.33 -2.97
N SER A 15 0.03 24.08 -3.39
CA SER A 15 0.58 23.61 -4.66
C SER A 15 -0.44 22.72 -5.37
N ASN A 16 -0.65 22.94 -6.66
CA ASN A 16 -1.56 22.19 -7.49
C ASN A 16 -0.87 20.95 -8.05
N SER A 17 -1.31 19.78 -7.61
CA SER A 17 -0.79 18.50 -8.08
C SER A 17 -1.05 18.24 -9.58
N ASN A 18 -1.88 19.06 -10.24
CA ASN A 18 -2.12 19.00 -11.68
C ASN A 18 -1.09 19.71 -12.54
N VAL A 19 -0.26 20.56 -11.94
CA VAL A 19 0.75 21.33 -12.66
C VAL A 19 2.12 20.70 -12.37
N ALA A 20 2.82 20.24 -13.42
CA ALA A 20 4.08 19.51 -13.26
C ALA A 20 5.16 20.33 -12.51
N SER A 21 5.28 21.63 -12.79
CA SER A 21 6.21 22.51 -12.09
C SER A 21 5.89 22.66 -10.60
N GLU A 22 4.62 22.63 -10.23
CA GLU A 22 4.19 22.73 -8.83
C GLU A 22 4.40 21.41 -8.07
N ILE A 23 4.25 20.25 -8.74
CA ILE A 23 4.66 18.96 -8.18
C ILE A 23 6.16 18.94 -7.90
N ALA A 24 7.00 19.42 -8.83
CA ALA A 24 8.44 19.49 -8.63
C ALA A 24 8.81 20.34 -7.40
N GLN A 25 8.18 21.51 -7.26
CA GLN A 25 8.35 22.36 -6.08
C GLN A 25 7.91 21.65 -4.79
N LEU A 26 6.76 20.99 -4.82
CA LEU A 26 6.25 20.22 -3.68
C LEU A 26 7.23 19.13 -3.23
N LEU A 27 7.76 18.35 -4.18
CA LEU A 27 8.73 17.29 -3.89
C LEU A 27 10.02 17.85 -3.31
N GLN A 28 10.55 18.95 -3.86
CA GLN A 28 11.74 19.61 -3.32
C GLN A 28 11.53 20.18 -1.91
N VAL A 29 10.37 20.75 -1.63
CA VAL A 29 10.01 21.26 -0.29
C VAL A 29 9.91 20.10 0.69
N ASN A 30 9.26 19.01 0.31
CA ASN A 30 9.12 17.82 1.15
C ASN A 30 10.49 17.17 1.42
N GLN A 31 11.35 17.07 0.40
CA GLN A 31 12.72 16.58 0.51
C GLN A 31 13.48 17.39 1.57
N LYS A 32 13.41 18.73 1.49
CA LYS A 32 14.12 19.62 2.42
C LYS A 32 13.58 19.58 3.84
N LYS A 33 12.28 19.39 4.03
CA LYS A 33 11.61 19.56 5.33
C LYS A 33 11.44 18.26 6.12
N TYR A 34 11.19 17.15 5.43
CA TYR A 34 10.77 15.90 6.08
C TYR A 34 11.77 14.77 5.94
N ILE A 35 12.69 14.83 4.99
CA ILE A 35 13.66 13.75 4.80
C ILE A 35 14.80 13.90 5.80
N PRO A 36 15.03 12.90 6.66
CA PRO A 36 16.15 12.91 7.57
C PRO A 36 17.46 12.86 6.77
N ASN A 37 18.34 13.81 7.06
CA ASN A 37 19.61 13.96 6.36
C ASN A 37 20.76 14.25 7.32
N CYS A 38 21.96 13.86 6.90
CA CYS A 38 23.22 14.21 7.55
C CYS A 38 24.09 14.94 6.54
N THR A 39 24.75 16.03 6.96
CA THR A 39 25.70 16.75 6.12
C THR A 39 27.11 16.30 6.48
N ILE A 40 27.83 15.71 5.53
CA ILE A 40 29.25 15.35 5.66
C ILE A 40 30.00 16.04 4.53
N SER A 41 31.01 16.86 4.87
CA SER A 41 31.86 17.55 3.89
C SER A 41 31.06 18.30 2.80
N ASP A 42 30.04 19.06 3.22
CA ASP A 42 29.08 19.80 2.36
C ASP A 42 28.13 18.96 1.49
N GLU A 43 28.24 17.63 1.50
CA GLU A 43 27.29 16.73 0.84
C GLU A 43 26.17 16.32 1.78
N LYS A 44 24.92 16.40 1.30
CA LYS A 44 23.74 15.92 2.03
C LYS A 44 23.49 14.45 1.72
N ILE A 45 23.67 13.62 2.74
CA ILE A 45 23.39 12.19 2.69
C ILE A 45 22.00 11.94 3.26
N ILE A 46 21.18 11.21 2.51
CA ILE A 46 19.84 10.77 2.93
C ILE A 46 20.02 9.63 3.94
N LEU A 47 19.42 9.75 5.12
CA LEU A 47 19.50 8.72 6.16
C LEU A 47 18.42 7.66 6.00
N GLU A 48 17.21 8.07 5.62
CA GLU A 48 16.05 7.20 5.45
C GLU A 48 15.14 7.78 4.38
N THR A 49 14.54 6.91 3.57
CA THR A 49 13.55 7.29 2.57
C THR A 49 12.16 7.36 3.22
N VAL A 50 11.43 8.44 3.00
CA VAL A 50 10.08 8.63 3.56
C VAL A 50 9.04 8.39 2.46
N PRO A 51 8.01 7.57 2.71
CA PRO A 51 6.94 7.37 1.75
C PRO A 51 6.05 8.63 1.68
N LEU A 52 5.70 9.01 0.46
CA LEU A 52 4.77 10.07 0.12
C LEU A 52 3.58 9.44 -0.61
N HIS A 53 2.48 9.33 0.14
CA HIS A 53 1.23 8.74 -0.31
C HIS A 53 0.36 9.76 -1.05
N GLY A 54 -0.25 9.34 -2.16
CA GLY A 54 -1.28 10.12 -2.86
C GLY A 54 -2.20 9.23 -3.69
N ASP A 55 -3.21 9.83 -4.32
CA ASP A 55 -4.04 9.11 -5.28
C ASP A 55 -3.23 8.67 -6.52
N GLN A 56 -3.85 7.87 -7.39
CA GLN A 56 -3.20 7.34 -8.59
C GLN A 56 -2.59 8.45 -9.48
N LEU A 57 -3.29 9.57 -9.61
CA LEU A 57 -2.87 10.68 -10.46
C LEU A 57 -1.69 11.44 -9.84
N PHE A 58 -1.70 11.60 -8.52
CA PHE A 58 -0.59 12.21 -7.77
C PHE A 58 0.68 11.36 -7.86
N GLU A 59 0.58 10.06 -7.60
CA GLU A 59 1.73 9.14 -7.66
C GLU A 59 2.37 9.19 -9.05
N GLU A 60 1.57 9.05 -10.11
CA GLU A 60 2.06 9.03 -11.48
C GLU A 60 2.86 10.30 -11.81
N ARG A 61 2.32 11.46 -11.44
CA ARG A 61 2.98 12.75 -11.69
C ARG A 61 4.22 12.95 -10.84
N ALA A 62 4.18 12.54 -9.57
CA ALA A 62 5.32 12.62 -8.68
C ALA A 62 6.47 11.74 -9.20
N ARG A 63 6.16 10.51 -9.62
CA ARG A 63 7.12 9.58 -10.24
C ARG A 63 7.70 10.12 -11.54
N ASN A 64 6.86 10.61 -12.45
CA ASN A 64 7.32 11.22 -13.70
C ASN A 64 8.20 12.45 -13.43
N THR A 65 7.88 13.24 -12.41
CA THR A 65 8.71 14.38 -12.01
C THR A 65 10.06 13.92 -11.46
N LYS A 66 10.11 12.89 -10.63
CA LYS A 66 11.38 12.30 -10.16
C LYS A 66 12.27 11.85 -11.32
N TRP A 67 11.69 11.26 -12.37
CA TRP A 67 12.45 10.87 -13.56
C TRP A 67 13.15 12.05 -14.24
N THR A 68 12.59 13.26 -14.18
CA THR A 68 13.27 14.44 -14.75
C THR A 68 14.54 14.86 -13.98
N TYR A 69 14.69 14.42 -12.74
CA TYR A 69 15.85 14.70 -11.89
C TYR A 69 16.85 13.52 -11.84
N GLN A 70 16.59 12.44 -12.58
CA GLN A 70 17.38 11.21 -12.51
C GLN A 70 18.84 11.39 -12.95
N ASP A 71 19.09 12.32 -13.88
CA ASP A 71 20.42 12.57 -14.44
C ASP A 71 21.34 13.39 -13.53
N VAL A 72 20.88 13.79 -12.34
CA VAL A 72 21.69 14.54 -11.38
C VAL A 72 22.60 13.59 -10.57
N ASP A 73 23.87 13.98 -10.41
CA ASP A 73 24.90 13.17 -9.73
C ASP A 73 24.58 12.93 -8.24
N ASN A 74 24.01 13.92 -7.56
CA ASN A 74 23.72 13.87 -6.13
C ASN A 74 22.35 13.26 -5.83
N ALA A 75 22.30 12.28 -4.93
CA ALA A 75 21.04 11.63 -4.50
C ALA A 75 20.03 12.62 -3.87
N TRP A 76 20.54 13.66 -3.20
CA TRP A 76 19.70 14.71 -2.63
C TRP A 76 18.94 15.51 -3.70
N ASP A 77 19.65 15.93 -4.74
CA ASP A 77 19.08 16.74 -5.83
C ASP A 77 18.23 15.88 -6.78
N ARG A 78 18.50 14.57 -6.85
CA ARG A 78 17.65 13.56 -7.52
C ARG A 78 16.34 13.26 -6.78
N ILE A 79 16.16 13.78 -5.57
CA ILE A 79 14.95 13.59 -4.76
C ILE A 79 14.75 12.09 -4.39
N ASP A 80 15.84 11.37 -4.13
CA ASP A 80 15.79 9.95 -3.76
C ASP A 80 15.27 9.71 -2.34
N GLY A 81 15.15 10.77 -1.55
CA GLY A 81 14.64 10.68 -0.18
C GLY A 81 13.14 10.42 -0.10
N ILE A 82 12.41 10.59 -1.20
CA ILE A 82 10.96 10.40 -1.24
C ILE A 82 10.63 9.11 -2.02
N SER A 83 9.88 8.20 -1.41
CA SER A 83 9.26 7.06 -2.10
C SER A 83 7.82 7.41 -2.44
N THR A 84 7.44 7.47 -3.72
CA THR A 84 6.04 7.74 -4.12
C THR A 84 5.23 6.46 -4.06
N GLU A 85 4.10 6.48 -3.35
CA GLU A 85 3.28 5.30 -3.14
C GLU A 85 1.79 5.60 -3.33
N PHE A 86 1.06 4.61 -3.86
CA PHE A 86 -0.39 4.71 -4.04
C PHE A 86 -1.12 4.62 -2.69
N ALA A 87 -2.02 5.58 -2.44
CA ALA A 87 -2.87 5.66 -1.26
C ALA A 87 -4.29 5.14 -1.53
N ASP A 88 -4.41 4.01 -2.23
CA ASP A 88 -5.68 3.48 -2.73
C ASP A 88 -6.48 2.67 -1.69
N TRP A 89 -6.49 3.13 -0.44
CA TRP A 89 -7.22 2.46 0.63
C TRP A 89 -8.72 2.34 0.32
N HIS A 90 -9.34 3.41 -0.21
CA HIS A 90 -10.75 3.41 -0.59
C HIS A 90 -11.05 2.46 -1.75
N ALA A 91 -10.17 2.38 -2.75
CA ALA A 91 -10.35 1.44 -3.86
C ALA A 91 -10.28 -0.01 -3.37
N LYS A 92 -9.33 -0.31 -2.47
CA LYS A 92 -9.19 -1.64 -1.85
C LYS A 92 -10.39 -1.99 -0.96
N LEU A 93 -10.89 -1.03 -0.18
CA LEU A 93 -12.09 -1.22 0.63
C LEU A 93 -13.30 -1.55 -0.27
N ASN A 94 -13.51 -0.78 -1.33
CA ASN A 94 -14.60 -0.99 -2.27
C ASN A 94 -14.51 -2.35 -2.97
N LEU A 95 -13.31 -2.76 -3.39
CA LEU A 95 -13.08 -4.10 -3.95
C LEU A 95 -13.53 -5.19 -2.97
N PHE A 96 -13.08 -5.11 -1.72
CA PHE A 96 -13.44 -6.08 -0.69
C PHE A 96 -14.93 -6.10 -0.40
N MET A 97 -15.61 -4.94 -0.40
CA MET A 97 -17.06 -4.89 -0.22
C MET A 97 -17.80 -5.62 -1.35
N VAL A 98 -17.40 -5.40 -2.61
CA VAL A 98 -17.99 -6.06 -3.77
C VAL A 98 -17.72 -7.57 -3.76
N GLU A 99 -16.50 -7.99 -3.45
CA GLU A 99 -16.14 -9.40 -3.33
C GLU A 99 -16.94 -10.09 -2.21
N PHE A 100 -17.06 -9.43 -1.04
CA PHE A 100 -17.81 -9.97 0.07
C PHE A 100 -19.28 -10.21 -0.31
N ASP A 101 -19.92 -9.20 -0.92
CA ASP A 101 -21.31 -9.28 -1.38
C ASP A 101 -21.51 -10.36 -2.45
N THR A 102 -20.53 -10.53 -3.34
CA THR A 102 -20.62 -11.49 -4.45
C THR A 102 -20.35 -12.93 -4.01
N PHE A 103 -19.35 -13.16 -3.15
CA PHE A 103 -18.82 -14.50 -2.85
C PHE A 103 -19.18 -15.03 -1.47
N THR A 104 -19.69 -14.19 -0.57
CA THR A 104 -20.03 -14.61 0.79
C THR A 104 -21.53 -14.72 0.99
N ASN A 105 -22.01 -15.96 1.11
CA ASN A 105 -23.36 -16.24 1.58
C ASN A 105 -23.32 -16.84 2.99
N HIS A 106 -24.09 -16.29 3.93
CA HIS A 106 -24.14 -16.81 5.30
C HIS A 106 -24.73 -18.22 5.40
N SER A 107 -25.58 -18.65 4.47
CA SER A 107 -26.19 -19.98 4.49
C SER A 107 -25.25 -21.09 3.99
N SER A 108 -24.16 -20.75 3.29
CA SER A 108 -23.26 -21.73 2.65
C SER A 108 -22.15 -22.25 3.58
N VAL A 109 -22.32 -22.13 4.90
CA VAL A 109 -21.34 -22.57 5.92
C VAL A 109 -20.91 -24.02 5.76
N SER A 110 -21.83 -24.91 5.37
CA SER A 110 -21.57 -26.34 5.18
C SER A 110 -21.09 -26.70 3.78
N GLU A 111 -21.09 -25.76 2.83
CA GLU A 111 -20.77 -26.00 1.42
C GLU A 111 -19.27 -25.83 1.19
N ILE A 112 -18.55 -26.96 1.12
CA ILE A 112 -17.12 -26.99 0.85
C ILE A 112 -16.85 -26.36 -0.51
N GLY A 113 -15.92 -25.39 -0.55
CA GLY A 113 -15.59 -24.63 -1.75
C GLY A 113 -16.17 -23.22 -1.79
N THR A 114 -16.98 -22.83 -0.81
CA THR A 114 -17.46 -21.44 -0.66
C THR A 114 -16.55 -20.63 0.25
N SER A 115 -16.47 -19.31 0.02
CA SER A 115 -15.69 -18.40 0.87
C SER A 115 -16.15 -18.45 2.33
N ARG A 116 -17.44 -18.69 2.58
CA ARG A 116 -17.98 -18.88 3.93
C ARG A 116 -17.39 -20.10 4.65
N ALA A 117 -17.31 -21.23 3.95
CA ALA A 117 -16.67 -22.43 4.50
C ALA A 117 -15.16 -22.22 4.69
N SER A 118 -14.49 -21.52 3.77
CA SER A 118 -13.07 -21.15 3.87
C SER A 118 -12.76 -20.28 5.10
N MET A 119 -13.59 -19.28 5.39
CA MET A 119 -13.45 -18.44 6.58
C MET A 119 -13.49 -19.27 7.87
N ASN A 120 -14.38 -20.26 7.95
CA ASN A 120 -14.48 -21.12 9.13
C ASN A 120 -13.29 -22.08 9.24
N ARG A 121 -12.90 -22.73 8.14
CA ARG A 121 -11.77 -23.69 8.12
C ARG A 121 -10.43 -23.03 8.42
N SER A 122 -10.27 -21.76 8.04
CA SER A 122 -9.05 -20.98 8.30
C SER A 122 -9.08 -20.17 9.60
N ASN A 123 -10.08 -20.38 10.46
CA ASN A 123 -10.30 -19.64 11.72
C ASN A 123 -10.43 -18.11 11.56
N LYS A 124 -10.88 -17.64 10.39
CA LYS A 124 -11.09 -16.21 10.07
C LYS A 124 -12.57 -15.84 10.15
N THR A 125 -13.26 -16.28 11.19
CA THR A 125 -14.72 -16.12 11.35
C THR A 125 -15.16 -14.66 11.46
N ASN A 126 -14.30 -13.75 11.96
CA ASN A 126 -14.62 -12.33 12.01
C ASN A 126 -14.71 -11.67 10.64
N ALA A 127 -14.01 -12.19 9.62
CA ALA A 127 -14.13 -11.71 8.24
C ALA A 127 -15.56 -11.81 7.72
N SER A 128 -16.35 -12.77 8.22
CA SER A 128 -17.73 -12.97 7.82
C SER A 128 -18.72 -11.95 8.36
N LYS A 129 -18.29 -11.07 9.27
CA LYS A 129 -19.16 -10.06 9.90
C LYS A 129 -19.27 -8.77 9.08
N GLY A 130 -18.68 -8.74 7.88
CA GLY A 130 -18.71 -7.62 6.96
C GLY A 130 -17.43 -6.79 6.98
N VAL A 131 -17.05 -6.28 5.80
CA VAL A 131 -15.79 -5.58 5.56
C VAL A 131 -15.72 -4.22 6.25
N GLU A 132 -16.85 -3.51 6.35
CA GLU A 132 -16.91 -2.15 6.91
C GLU A 132 -16.37 -2.07 8.34
N ASN A 133 -16.73 -3.04 9.18
CA ASN A 133 -16.35 -3.08 10.59
C ASN A 133 -15.18 -4.02 10.89
N HIS A 134 -14.84 -4.92 9.96
CA HIS A 134 -13.81 -5.94 10.11
C HIS A 134 -12.84 -5.97 8.91
N TYR A 135 -12.41 -4.78 8.48
CA TYR A 135 -11.55 -4.61 7.30
C TYR A 135 -10.26 -5.42 7.40
N ASN A 136 -9.58 -5.38 8.54
CA ASN A 136 -8.29 -6.06 8.70
C ASN A 136 -8.47 -7.59 8.69
N GLU A 137 -9.51 -8.09 9.34
CA GLU A 137 -9.83 -9.51 9.39
C GLU A 137 -10.24 -10.04 8.00
N TYR A 138 -11.02 -9.25 7.25
CA TYR A 138 -11.35 -9.61 5.87
C TYR A 138 -10.13 -9.53 4.95
N LYS A 139 -9.28 -8.50 5.09
CA LYS A 139 -8.03 -8.38 4.33
C LYS A 139 -7.10 -9.58 4.56
N ASP A 140 -6.98 -10.05 5.80
CA ASP A 140 -6.17 -11.22 6.13
C ASP A 140 -6.77 -12.51 5.56
N PHE A 141 -8.10 -12.61 5.53
CA PHE A 141 -8.82 -13.70 4.87
C PHE A 141 -8.60 -13.69 3.37
N HIS A 142 -8.85 -12.57 2.71
CA HIS A 142 -8.68 -12.39 1.28
C HIS A 142 -7.27 -12.78 0.82
N ARG A 143 -6.23 -12.30 1.51
CA ARG A 143 -4.85 -12.69 1.19
C ARG A 143 -4.64 -14.20 1.27
N CYS A 144 -5.11 -14.82 2.36
CA CYS A 144 -4.98 -16.27 2.57
C CYS A 144 -5.75 -17.07 1.51
N GLU A 145 -6.94 -16.62 1.12
CA GLU A 145 -7.77 -17.28 0.11
C GLU A 145 -7.14 -17.16 -1.28
N VAL A 146 -6.64 -15.98 -1.65
CA VAL A 146 -5.92 -15.74 -2.91
C VAL A 146 -4.65 -16.61 -2.99
N GLU A 147 -3.83 -16.63 -1.93
CA GLU A 147 -2.64 -17.47 -1.87
C GLU A 147 -2.98 -18.96 -2.02
N ALA A 148 -4.04 -19.43 -1.36
CA ALA A 148 -4.51 -20.80 -1.48
C ALA A 148 -4.97 -21.13 -2.91
N HIS A 149 -5.70 -20.24 -3.58
CA HIS A 149 -6.11 -20.42 -4.97
C HIS A 149 -4.94 -20.44 -5.95
N ILE A 150 -3.93 -19.59 -5.74
CA ILE A 150 -2.70 -19.59 -6.54
C ILE A 150 -1.96 -20.93 -6.35
N CYS A 151 -1.79 -21.38 -5.11
CA CYS A 151 -1.14 -22.66 -4.81
C CYS A 151 -1.88 -23.84 -5.43
N ALA A 152 -3.21 -23.89 -5.27
CA ALA A 152 -4.04 -24.95 -5.85
C ALA A 152 -3.95 -24.96 -7.39
N SER A 153 -3.94 -23.78 -8.02
CA SER A 153 -3.79 -23.65 -9.48
C SER A 153 -2.41 -24.14 -9.93
N PHE A 154 -1.36 -23.79 -9.20
CA PHE A 154 0.01 -24.23 -9.49
C PHE A 154 0.18 -25.75 -9.33
N MET A 155 -0.36 -26.33 -8.25
CA MET A 155 -0.33 -27.78 -8.03
C MET A 155 -1.04 -28.51 -9.17
N LYS A 156 -2.21 -28.01 -9.59
CA LYS A 156 -2.96 -28.56 -10.72
C LYS A 156 -2.18 -28.47 -12.03
N MET A 157 -1.56 -27.32 -12.31
CA MET A 157 -0.72 -27.11 -13.50
C MET A 157 0.49 -28.05 -13.51
N SER A 158 1.08 -28.31 -12.34
CA SER A 158 2.28 -29.13 -12.18
C SER A 158 1.97 -30.62 -12.00
N GLU A 159 0.70 -31.02 -12.18
CA GLU A 159 0.21 -32.39 -11.97
C GLU A 159 0.54 -32.97 -10.58
N MET A 160 0.72 -32.09 -9.60
CA MET A 160 0.98 -32.45 -8.21
C MET A 160 -0.32 -32.93 -7.58
N SER A 161 -0.51 -34.24 -7.62
CA SER A 161 -1.70 -34.92 -7.09
C SER A 161 -1.64 -35.11 -5.57
N ASN A 162 -0.43 -35.18 -5.00
CA ASN A 162 -0.17 -35.31 -3.56
C ASN A 162 0.93 -34.33 -3.11
N MET A 163 0.99 -34.04 -1.81
CA MET A 163 2.08 -33.26 -1.18
C MET A 163 3.25 -34.13 -0.68
N ASP A 164 3.34 -35.38 -1.16
CA ASP A 164 4.41 -36.32 -0.80
C ASP A 164 5.67 -36.14 -1.65
#